data_AF-A0A955YWI9-F1
#
_entry.id   AF-A0A955YWI9-F1
#
_cell.length_a   1.000
_cell.length_b   1.000
_cell.length_c   1.000
_cell.angle_alpha   90.00
_cell.angle_beta   90.00
_cell.angle_gamma   90.00
#
_symmetry.space_group_name_H-M   'P 1'
#
loop_
_entity.id
_entity.type
_entity.pdbx_description
1 polymer ?
#
loop_
_entity_poly.entity_id
_entity_poly.type
_entity_poly.pdbx_seq_one_letter_code
_entity_poly.pdbx_strand_id
1 'polypeptide(L)'
;MLKRLLVGLVLGGILGAAVAAVLVQGLGISFAGTGGAVFAYLAAAVTGSLTGLITGKPIWSATGKIEAGLKAFFGTLLALGAMFALRQWAKVEVDLTALKAGSGELGQLPAASLPIIAAVLGGFFELDNTPASDEDKEEGGKAKAAASSKKVRVSDDAEEEEEEEDESEPAKKRR
;
A
#
# COMPACT_ATOMS: atom_id res chain seq x y z
N MET A 1 -8.10 16.22 -7.36
CA MET A 1 -7.89 15.96 -5.92
C MET A 1 -9.11 15.37 -5.24
N LEU A 2 -10.31 15.94 -5.36
CA LEU A 2 -11.53 15.38 -4.72
C LEU A 2 -11.81 13.91 -5.08
N LYS A 3 -11.69 13.53 -6.36
CA LYS A 3 -11.83 12.13 -6.80
C LYS A 3 -10.88 11.19 -6.05
N ARG A 4 -9.62 11.59 -5.85
CA ARG A 4 -8.60 10.78 -5.15
C ARG A 4 -8.92 10.64 -3.67
N LEU A 5 -9.30 11.74 -3.03
CA LEU A 5 -9.76 11.73 -1.64
C LEU A 5 -10.92 10.75 -1.44
N LEU A 6 -11.93 10.79 -2.30
CA LEU A 6 -13.08 9.88 -2.23
C LEU A 6 -12.68 8.42 -2.46
N VAL A 7 -11.82 8.14 -3.44
CA VAL A 7 -11.29 6.79 -3.68
C VAL A 7 -10.53 6.29 -2.45
N GLY A 8 -9.68 7.12 -1.85
CA GLY A 8 -8.93 6.78 -0.64
C GLY A 8 -9.81 6.52 0.58
N LEU A 9 -10.81 7.39 0.80
CA LEU A 9 -11.80 7.21 1.89
C LEU A 9 -12.57 5.90 1.74
N VAL A 10 -13.05 5.59 0.54
CA VAL A 10 -13.82 4.37 0.27
C VAL A 10 -12.93 3.14 0.38
N LEU A 11 -11.75 3.14 -0.24
CA LEU A 11 -10.81 2.01 -0.21
C LEU A 11 -10.34 1.72 1.22
N GLY A 12 -9.95 2.76 1.94
CA GLY A 12 -9.58 2.66 3.35
C GLY A 12 -10.75 2.18 4.22
N GLY A 13 -11.95 2.74 4.04
CA GLY A 13 -13.14 2.33 4.78
C GLY A 13 -13.50 0.86 4.56
N ILE A 14 -13.47 0.39 3.31
CA ILE A 14 -13.70 -1.02 2.96
C ILE A 14 -12.64 -1.92 3.61
N LEU A 15 -11.36 -1.53 3.55
CA LEU A 15 -10.28 -2.29 4.17
C LEU A 15 -10.44 -2.38 5.69
N GLY A 16 -10.71 -1.26 6.36
CA GLY A 16 -10.95 -1.23 7.81
C GLY A 16 -12.18 -2.04 8.20
N ALA A 17 -13.26 -2.01 7.39
CA ALA A 17 -14.44 -2.84 7.59
C ALA A 17 -14.13 -4.34 7.42
N ALA A 18 -13.32 -4.71 6.44
CA ALA A 18 -12.88 -6.09 6.25
C ALA A 18 -12.05 -6.59 7.45
N VAL A 19 -11.09 -5.80 7.93
CA VAL A 19 -10.30 -6.14 9.12
C VAL A 19 -11.20 -6.27 10.35
N ALA A 20 -12.13 -5.34 10.55
CA ALA A 20 -13.08 -5.40 11.65
C ALA A 20 -13.98 -6.64 11.58
N ALA A 21 -14.48 -6.99 10.39
CA ALA A 21 -15.29 -8.19 10.19
C ALA A 21 -14.51 -9.46 10.55
N VAL A 22 -13.24 -9.57 10.13
CA VAL A 22 -12.38 -10.70 10.51
C VAL A 22 -12.18 -10.78 12.02
N LEU A 23 -11.94 -9.66 12.69
CA LEU A 23 -11.73 -9.64 14.15
C LEU A 23 -13.00 -9.99 14.91
N VAL A 24 -14.15 -9.41 14.54
CA VAL A 24 -15.40 -9.56 15.27
C VAL A 24 -16.10 -10.87 14.92
N GLN A 25 -16.29 -11.16 13.63
CA GLN A 25 -17.05 -12.33 13.17
C GLN A 25 -16.16 -13.57 13.01
N GLY A 26 -14.89 -13.39 12.65
CA GLY A 26 -13.96 -14.51 12.48
C GLY A 26 -13.32 -14.96 13.78
N LEU A 27 -12.83 -14.02 14.60
CA LEU A 27 -12.03 -14.31 15.79
C LEU A 27 -12.76 -14.04 17.11
N GLY A 28 -13.93 -13.38 17.09
CA GLY A 28 -14.67 -13.03 18.31
C GLY A 28 -13.95 -12.04 19.22
N ILE A 29 -13.01 -11.25 18.69
CA ILE A 29 -12.19 -10.32 19.47
C ILE A 29 -12.97 -9.05 19.76
N SER A 30 -13.01 -8.67 21.05
CA SER A 30 -13.57 -7.41 21.52
C SER A 30 -12.47 -6.47 22.03
N PHE A 31 -12.66 -5.16 21.83
CA PHE A 31 -11.78 -4.12 22.38
C PHE A 31 -12.26 -3.57 23.74
N ALA A 32 -13.36 -4.13 24.26
CA ALA A 32 -13.87 -3.81 25.59
C ALA A 32 -13.03 -4.48 26.69
N GLY A 33 -13.00 -3.88 27.87
CA GLY A 33 -12.30 -4.40 29.05
C GLY A 33 -10.78 -4.19 29.06
N THR A 34 -10.14 -4.67 30.13
CA THR A 34 -8.72 -4.42 30.44
C THR A 34 -7.76 -5.05 29.43
N GLY A 35 -8.08 -6.22 28.88
CA GLY A 35 -7.30 -6.86 27.81
C GLY A 35 -7.61 -6.35 26.40
N GLY A 36 -8.81 -5.80 26.18
CA GLY A 36 -9.27 -5.33 24.87
C GLY A 36 -8.49 -4.12 24.34
N ALA A 37 -7.91 -3.31 25.24
CA ALA A 37 -7.11 -2.16 24.85
C ALA A 37 -5.86 -2.56 24.05
N VAL A 38 -5.19 -3.65 24.42
CA VAL A 38 -4.00 -4.12 23.67
C VAL A 38 -4.38 -4.55 22.27
N PHE A 39 -5.47 -5.32 22.13
CA PHE A 39 -6.00 -5.72 20.83
C PHE A 39 -6.43 -4.53 19.98
N ALA A 40 -7.01 -3.49 20.60
CA ALA A 40 -7.38 -2.26 19.92
C ALA A 40 -6.17 -1.58 19.25
N TYR A 41 -5.07 -1.42 19.98
CA TYR A 41 -3.87 -0.80 19.45
C TYR A 41 -3.16 -1.69 18.42
N LEU A 42 -3.08 -3.00 18.66
CA LEU A 42 -2.48 -3.93 17.69
C LEU A 42 -3.29 -3.98 16.39
N ALA A 43 -4.61 -4.05 16.48
CA ALA A 43 -5.48 -4.05 15.32
C ALA A 43 -5.41 -2.71 14.56
N ALA A 44 -5.36 -1.57 15.29
CA ALA A 44 -5.17 -0.27 14.68
C ALA A 44 -3.82 -0.19 13.96
N ALA A 45 -2.73 -0.62 14.60
CA ALA A 45 -1.40 -0.69 14.00
C ALA A 45 -1.43 -1.48 12.68
N VAL A 46 -1.95 -2.72 12.70
CA VAL A 46 -2.07 -3.58 11.51
C VAL A 46 -2.96 -2.93 10.44
N THR A 47 -4.09 -2.35 10.83
CA THR A 47 -5.01 -1.68 9.89
C THR A 47 -4.33 -0.48 9.22
N GLY A 48 -3.58 0.32 9.99
CA GLY A 48 -2.79 1.44 9.48
C GLY A 48 -1.69 0.99 8.53
N SER A 49 -0.94 -0.07 8.89
CA SER A 49 0.07 -0.68 8.01
C SER A 49 -0.55 -1.12 6.68
N LEU A 50 -1.64 -1.90 6.74
CA LEU A 50 -2.32 -2.44 5.56
C LEU A 50 -2.87 -1.31 4.68
N THR A 51 -3.45 -0.27 5.29
CA THR A 51 -3.96 0.89 4.55
C THR A 51 -2.81 1.55 3.77
N GLY A 52 -1.67 1.79 4.41
CA GLY A 52 -0.50 2.38 3.75
C GLY A 52 0.10 1.51 2.65
N LEU A 53 0.05 0.17 2.77
CA LEU A 53 0.52 -0.76 1.74
C LEU A 53 -0.40 -0.82 0.51
N ILE A 54 -1.70 -0.63 0.70
CA ILE A 54 -2.72 -0.84 -0.35
C ILE A 54 -2.99 0.47 -1.11
N THR A 55 -2.88 1.62 -0.45
CA THR A 55 -3.14 2.92 -1.06
C THR A 55 -1.94 3.42 -1.85
N GLY A 56 -2.21 4.03 -2.99
CA GLY A 56 -1.20 4.71 -3.80
C GLY A 56 -0.62 3.84 -4.92
N LYS A 57 0.70 3.97 -5.15
CA LYS A 57 1.38 3.19 -6.18
C LYS A 57 1.47 1.72 -5.78
N PRO A 58 1.38 0.79 -6.74
CA PRO A 58 1.49 -0.61 -6.42
C PRO A 58 2.86 -0.99 -5.85
N ILE A 59 2.87 -1.88 -4.86
CA ILE A 59 4.08 -2.37 -4.18
C ILE A 59 5.07 -3.08 -5.10
N TRP A 60 4.64 -3.47 -6.31
CA TRP A 60 5.48 -4.14 -7.29
C TRP A 60 6.25 -3.18 -8.21
N SER A 61 5.94 -1.88 -8.20
CA SER A 61 6.72 -0.89 -8.95
C SER A 61 8.01 -0.52 -8.21
N ALA A 62 9.09 -0.19 -8.94
CA ALA A 62 10.39 0.14 -8.35
C ALA A 62 10.29 1.29 -7.33
N THR A 63 9.56 2.35 -7.69
CA THR A 63 9.30 3.52 -6.82
C THR A 63 8.25 3.22 -5.74
N GLY A 64 7.29 2.32 -6.01
CA GLY A 64 6.19 2.01 -5.10
C GLY A 64 6.60 1.26 -3.83
N LYS A 65 7.70 0.50 -3.85
CA LYS A 65 8.17 -0.26 -2.66
C LYS A 65 8.53 0.65 -1.49
N ILE A 66 9.28 1.72 -1.76
CA ILE A 66 9.74 2.65 -0.72
C ILE A 66 8.56 3.47 -0.22
N GLU A 67 7.71 3.95 -1.13
CA GLU A 67 6.52 4.72 -0.80
C GLU A 67 5.53 3.93 0.05
N ALA A 68 5.23 2.68 -0.35
CA ALA A 68 4.34 1.80 0.40
C ALA A 68 4.92 1.45 1.78
N GLY A 69 6.22 1.18 1.88
CA GLY A 69 6.88 0.94 3.17
C GLY A 69 6.79 2.14 4.11
N LEU A 70 7.04 3.35 3.59
CA LEU A 70 6.95 4.59 4.36
C LEU A 70 5.51 4.86 4.81
N LYS A 71 4.53 4.68 3.91
CA LYS A 71 3.10 4.81 4.21
C LYS A 71 2.63 3.77 5.21
N ALA A 72 3.11 2.53 5.13
CA ALA A 72 2.80 1.50 6.11
C ALA A 72 3.34 1.86 7.50
N PHE A 73 4.60 2.32 7.59
CA PHE A 73 5.20 2.73 8.85
C PHE A 73 4.45 3.91 9.48
N PHE A 74 4.23 5.00 8.74
CA PHE A 74 3.47 6.14 9.26
C PHE A 74 2.00 5.82 9.47
N GLY A 75 1.40 5.01 8.62
CA GLY A 75 0.02 4.53 8.79
C GLY A 75 -0.15 3.79 10.10
N THR A 76 0.84 2.98 10.49
CA THR A 76 0.88 2.30 11.80
C THR A 76 0.89 3.31 12.95
N LEU A 77 1.81 4.28 12.93
CA LEU A 77 1.94 5.29 13.99
C LEU A 77 0.70 6.19 14.09
N LEU A 78 0.19 6.64 12.94
CA LEU A 78 -1.01 7.48 12.87
C LEU A 78 -2.25 6.69 13.32
N ALA A 79 -2.37 5.42 12.97
CA ALA A 79 -3.49 4.59 13.43
C ALA A 79 -3.43 4.35 14.95
N LEU A 80 -2.25 4.14 15.52
CA LEU A 80 -2.07 4.04 16.97
C LEU A 80 -2.50 5.34 17.67
N GLY A 81 -2.03 6.49 17.17
CA GLY A 81 -2.41 7.80 17.69
C GLY A 81 -3.91 8.09 17.53
N ALA A 82 -4.50 7.72 16.38
CA ALA A 82 -5.93 7.86 16.14
C ALA A 82 -6.74 6.97 17.07
N MET A 83 -6.32 5.73 17.30
CA MET A 83 -7.01 4.83 18.24
C MET A 83 -6.92 5.33 19.68
N PHE A 84 -5.77 5.88 20.08
CA PHE A 84 -5.62 6.57 21.35
C PHE A 84 -6.60 7.73 21.46
N ALA A 85 -6.67 8.57 20.43
CA ALA A 85 -7.55 9.73 20.37
C ALA A 85 -9.04 9.33 20.48
N LEU A 86 -9.46 8.29 19.76
CA LEU A 86 -10.84 7.79 19.83
C LEU A 86 -11.18 7.27 21.22
N ARG A 87 -10.29 6.52 21.87
CA ARG A 87 -10.55 5.97 23.20
C ARG A 87 -10.52 7.03 24.30
N GLN A 88 -9.67 8.03 24.16
CA GLN A 88 -9.50 9.08 25.16
C GLN A 88 -10.56 10.17 25.06
N TRP A 89 -10.90 10.60 23.84
CA TRP A 89 -11.75 11.77 23.62
C TRP A 89 -13.08 11.48 22.92
N ALA A 90 -13.17 10.45 22.08
CA ALA A 90 -14.41 10.14 21.37
C ALA A 90 -15.33 9.22 22.21
N LYS A 91 -15.94 9.80 23.25
CA LYS A 91 -16.91 9.15 24.16
C LYS A 91 -18.31 9.01 23.58
N VAL A 92 -18.40 8.80 22.27
CA VAL A 92 -19.67 8.62 21.56
C VAL A 92 -20.07 7.15 21.64
N GLU A 93 -21.27 6.89 22.15
CA GLU A 93 -21.85 5.54 22.15
C GLU A 93 -22.44 5.20 20.78
N VAL A 94 -22.16 3.99 20.31
CA VAL A 94 -22.69 3.44 19.07
C VAL A 94 -23.27 2.06 19.37
N ASP A 95 -24.45 1.80 18.82
CA ASP A 95 -25.09 0.49 18.87
C ASP A 95 -25.08 -0.15 17.48
N LEU A 96 -24.31 -1.23 17.35
CA LEU A 96 -24.20 -2.06 16.15
C LEU A 96 -24.70 -3.50 16.41
N THR A 97 -25.54 -3.70 17.43
CA THR A 97 -26.11 -5.00 17.76
C THR A 97 -26.92 -5.60 16.61
N ALA A 98 -27.60 -4.77 15.82
CA ALA A 98 -28.30 -5.18 14.60
C ALA A 98 -27.38 -5.87 13.57
N LEU A 99 -26.08 -5.55 13.59
CA LEU A 99 -25.05 -6.15 12.73
C LEU A 99 -24.23 -7.23 13.44
N LYS A 100 -24.64 -7.64 14.65
CA LYS A 100 -23.89 -8.54 15.55
C LYS A 100 -22.47 -8.05 15.85
N ALA A 101 -22.26 -6.72 15.84
CA ALA A 101 -20.96 -6.10 16.03
C ALA A 101 -20.80 -5.42 17.41
N GLY A 102 -21.75 -5.64 18.31
CA GLY A 102 -21.73 -5.14 19.69
C GLY A 102 -22.22 -3.69 19.83
N SER A 103 -22.20 -3.18 21.06
CA SER A 103 -22.57 -1.82 21.43
C SER A 103 -21.56 -1.27 22.45
N GLY A 104 -21.29 0.03 22.41
CA GLY A 104 -20.35 0.68 23.32
C GLY A 104 -19.74 1.95 22.75
N GLU A 105 -18.72 2.47 23.42
CA GLU A 105 -17.98 3.63 22.93
C GLU A 105 -17.31 3.34 21.57
N LEU A 106 -17.26 4.34 20.70
CA LEU A 106 -16.70 4.23 19.35
C LEU A 106 -15.27 3.65 19.34
N GLY A 107 -14.42 4.03 20.31
CA GLY A 107 -13.06 3.48 20.47
C GLY A 107 -12.99 2.07 21.09
N GLN A 108 -14.11 1.48 21.49
CA GLN A 108 -14.21 0.13 22.05
C GLN A 108 -14.82 -0.88 21.06
N LEU A 109 -15.29 -0.41 19.90
CA LEU A 109 -15.90 -1.24 18.88
C LEU A 109 -14.99 -1.31 17.64
N PRO A 110 -14.39 -2.47 17.33
CA PRO A 110 -13.57 -2.63 16.12
C PRO A 110 -14.33 -2.25 14.85
N ALA A 111 -15.61 -2.61 14.78
CA ALA A 111 -16.50 -2.34 13.65
C ALA A 111 -16.85 -0.86 13.45
N ALA A 112 -16.62 -0.01 14.45
CA ALA A 112 -16.79 1.43 14.33
C ALA A 112 -15.43 2.11 14.10
N SER A 113 -14.43 1.82 14.94
CA SER A 113 -13.17 2.56 14.94
C SER A 113 -12.27 2.26 13.74
N LEU A 114 -12.08 0.98 13.38
CA LEU A 114 -11.12 0.59 12.33
C LEU A 114 -11.51 1.10 10.94
N PRO A 115 -12.79 1.04 10.49
CA PRO A 115 -13.21 1.63 9.23
C PRO A 115 -12.97 3.14 9.19
N ILE A 116 -13.24 3.86 10.28
CA ILE A 116 -13.03 5.31 10.35
C ILE A 116 -11.55 5.65 10.23
N ILE A 117 -10.69 4.98 11.02
CA ILE A 117 -9.25 5.19 10.98
C ILE A 117 -8.71 4.90 9.58
N ALA A 118 -9.05 3.74 9.01
CA ALA A 118 -8.58 3.33 7.69
C ALA A 118 -9.09 4.25 6.58
N ALA A 119 -10.34 4.69 6.63
CA ALA A 119 -10.90 5.65 5.66
C ALA A 119 -10.12 6.98 5.67
N VAL A 120 -9.89 7.54 6.86
CA VAL A 120 -9.15 8.81 6.99
C VAL A 120 -7.73 8.64 6.45
N LEU A 121 -7.02 7.58 6.86
CA LEU A 121 -5.65 7.32 6.39
C LEU A 121 -5.60 7.07 4.87
N GLY A 122 -6.53 6.29 4.33
CA GLY A 122 -6.61 6.03 2.90
C GLY A 122 -6.89 7.31 2.11
N GLY A 123 -7.74 8.18 2.63
CA GLY A 123 -7.97 9.51 2.08
C GLY A 123 -6.69 10.35 2.02
N PHE A 124 -5.90 10.38 3.09
CA PHE A 124 -4.62 11.08 3.13
C PHE A 124 -3.59 10.50 2.16
N PHE A 125 -3.41 9.18 2.15
CA PHE A 125 -2.39 8.53 1.33
C PHE A 125 -2.68 8.57 -0.18
N GLU A 126 -3.95 8.52 -0.57
CA GLU A 126 -4.36 8.73 -1.97
C GLU A 126 -4.26 10.21 -2.39
N LEU A 127 -4.49 11.13 -1.46
CA LEU A 127 -4.35 12.56 -1.73
C LEU A 127 -2.88 12.96 -1.93
N ASP A 128 -1.98 12.38 -1.13
CA ASP A 128 -0.52 12.61 -1.16
C ASP A 128 0.18 11.90 -2.33
N ASN A 129 -0.49 11.00 -3.04
CA ASN A 129 0.11 10.28 -4.14
C ASN A 129 0.27 11.16 -5.39
N THR A 130 1.49 11.36 -5.89
CA THR A 130 1.75 12.09 -7.14
C THR A 130 1.46 11.20 -8.36
N PRO A 131 0.79 11.69 -9.42
CA PRO A 131 0.67 10.91 -10.64
C PRO A 131 2.07 10.61 -11.18
N ALA A 132 2.27 9.39 -11.65
CA ALA A 132 3.43 9.06 -12.46
C ALA A 132 3.52 10.04 -13.63
N SER A 133 4.69 10.65 -13.84
CA SER A 133 5.04 11.26 -15.13
C SER A 133 4.94 10.18 -16.20
N ASP A 134 4.61 10.58 -17.44
CA ASP A 134 4.35 9.66 -18.56
C ASP A 134 5.52 8.69 -18.89
N GLU A 135 6.68 8.84 -18.25
CA GLU A 135 7.84 7.95 -18.34
C GLU A 135 7.63 6.57 -17.67
N ASP A 136 6.72 6.44 -16.69
CA ASP A 136 6.44 5.13 -16.04
C ASP A 136 5.52 4.21 -16.91
N LYS A 137 5.10 4.66 -18.11
CA LYS A 137 4.24 3.88 -19.01
C LYS A 137 4.99 2.91 -19.94
N GLU A 138 6.31 2.96 -20.02
CA GLU A 138 7.05 2.14 -21.00
C GLU A 138 7.38 0.70 -20.55
N GLU A 139 7.34 0.37 -19.26
CA GLU A 139 7.79 -0.97 -18.81
C GLU A 139 6.76 -2.11 -18.98
N GLY A 140 5.57 -1.84 -19.54
CA GLY A 140 4.52 -2.85 -19.72
C GLY A 140 4.16 -3.20 -21.17
N GLY A 141 4.79 -2.57 -22.18
CA GLY A 141 4.19 -2.45 -23.51
C GLY A 141 4.95 -3.03 -24.72
N LYS A 142 6.07 -3.73 -24.55
CA LYS A 142 6.85 -4.26 -25.70
C LYS A 142 6.78 -5.79 -25.80
N ALA A 143 5.59 -6.30 -26.03
CA ALA A 143 5.37 -7.69 -26.45
C ALA A 143 4.18 -7.83 -27.40
N LYS A 144 4.11 -7.00 -28.46
CA LYS A 144 3.25 -7.23 -29.64
C LYS A 144 3.48 -6.18 -30.74
N ALA A 145 4.67 -6.15 -31.33
CA ALA A 145 4.91 -5.44 -32.59
C ALA A 145 6.12 -6.02 -33.35
N ALA A 146 6.16 -7.35 -33.50
CA ALA A 146 7.14 -8.03 -34.34
C ALA A 146 6.41 -8.89 -35.38
N ALA A 147 5.56 -8.26 -36.20
CA ALA A 147 4.95 -8.89 -37.37
C ALA A 147 4.30 -7.85 -38.30
N SER A 148 5.09 -6.98 -38.93
CA SER A 148 4.70 -6.46 -40.25
C SER A 148 5.92 -6.01 -41.03
N SER A 149 6.31 -6.88 -41.95
CA SER A 149 7.14 -6.65 -43.12
C SER A 149 7.13 -5.22 -43.70
N LYS A 150 8.32 -4.62 -43.84
CA LYS A 150 8.61 -3.84 -45.04
C LYS A 150 10.10 -3.90 -45.39
N LYS A 151 10.41 -4.74 -46.38
CA LYS A 151 11.63 -4.70 -47.20
C LYS A 151 11.84 -3.28 -47.74
N VAL A 152 13.02 -2.71 -47.54
CA VAL A 152 13.74 -1.91 -48.54
C VAL A 152 15.21 -2.29 -48.42
N ARG A 153 15.87 -2.48 -49.56
CA ARG A 153 17.21 -3.05 -49.76
C ARG A 153 18.05 -2.02 -50.54
N VAL A 154 19.37 -2.05 -50.33
CA VAL A 154 20.48 -1.76 -51.31
C VAL A 154 20.86 -0.26 -51.45
N SER A 155 22.13 0.19 -51.40
CA SER A 155 23.49 -0.45 -51.36
C SER A 155 24.63 0.54 -50.99
N ASP A 156 25.79 -0.04 -50.59
CA ASP A 156 27.24 0.32 -50.72
C ASP A 156 27.70 1.76 -50.38
N ASP A 157 28.83 2.03 -49.71
CA ASP A 157 30.19 1.49 -49.90
C ASP A 157 31.16 1.93 -48.76
N ALA A 158 32.34 1.29 -48.70
CA ALA A 158 33.58 1.55 -47.91
C ALA A 158 33.60 1.11 -46.42
N GLU A 159 34.15 -0.05 -46.03
CA GLU A 159 35.56 -0.57 -46.01
C GLU A 159 36.47 -0.01 -44.90
N GLU A 160 37.30 -0.94 -44.38
CA GLU A 160 38.45 -0.84 -43.44
C GLU A 160 38.10 -0.83 -41.93
N GLU A 161 38.66 -1.65 -41.02
CA GLU A 161 39.69 -2.72 -40.95
C GLU A 161 39.43 -3.36 -39.54
N GLU A 162 39.38 -4.69 -39.35
CA GLU A 162 40.50 -5.55 -38.86
C GLU A 162 41.14 -5.01 -37.56
N GLU A 163 41.29 -5.70 -36.42
CA GLU A 163 41.55 -7.12 -36.13
C GLU A 163 41.29 -7.40 -34.62
N GLU A 164 41.11 -8.68 -34.32
CA GLU A 164 41.01 -9.32 -33.00
C GLU A 164 42.31 -9.18 -32.18
N GLU A 165 42.23 -9.28 -30.85
CA GLU A 165 42.95 -10.35 -30.14
C GLU A 165 42.50 -10.49 -28.68
N ASP A 166 41.92 -11.66 -28.46
CA ASP A 166 41.65 -12.36 -27.21
C ASP A 166 42.99 -12.79 -26.57
N GLU A 167 43.10 -12.77 -25.24
CA GLU A 167 43.73 -13.84 -24.43
C GLU A 167 44.14 -13.40 -23.00
N SER A 168 43.41 -13.97 -22.04
CA SER A 168 43.95 -14.69 -20.87
C SER A 168 44.57 -13.93 -19.66
N GLU A 169 43.82 -13.92 -18.55
CA GLU A 169 44.36 -14.17 -17.20
C GLU A 169 45.10 -15.55 -17.15
N PRO A 170 46.00 -15.91 -16.18
CA PRO A 170 45.94 -15.53 -14.76
C PRO A 170 47.26 -15.50 -13.91
N ALA A 171 47.12 -14.99 -12.69
CA ALA A 171 47.70 -15.45 -11.41
C ALA A 171 49.24 -15.57 -11.14
N LYS A 172 49.63 -14.84 -10.06
CA LYS A 172 50.59 -15.15 -8.96
C LYS A 172 52.11 -15.03 -9.18
N LYS A 173 52.74 -14.09 -8.44
CA LYS A 173 53.59 -14.42 -7.26
C LYS A 173 53.95 -13.20 -6.41
N ARG A 174 53.92 -13.43 -5.08
CA ARG A 174 54.49 -12.59 -4.01
C ARG A 174 56.01 -12.40 -4.19
N ARG A 175 56.52 -11.23 -3.82
CA ARG A 175 57.65 -11.13 -2.89
C ARG A 175 57.55 -9.83 -2.08
#